data_AF-A0A2T1CRS9-F1
#
_entry.id   AF-A0A2T1CRS9-F1
#
_cell.length_a   1.000
_cell.length_b   1.000
_cell.length_c   1.000
_cell.angle_alpha   90.00
_cell.angle_beta   90.00
_cell.angle_gamma   90.00
#
_symmetry.space_group_name_H-M   'P 1'
#
loop_
_entity.id
_entity.type
_entity.pdbx_description
1 polymer ?
#
loop_
_entity_poly.entity_id
_entity_poly.type
_entity_poly.pdbx_seq_one_letter_code
_entity_poly.pdbx_strand_id
1 'polypeptide(L)'
;MGNFNLLGLISKICQVKPNHLMNLDHLLILLNEIDIDNANQEAKQSLENYLKRLVENIFKLQYWELEKGRNYKYWQTMVSNSRSDIQKLIKCSPSLRRYMEQIYPKLYQDAVNLCQYEFYIPRNISIELEQILENNYFG
;
A
#
# COMPACT_ATOMS: atom_id res chain seq x y z
N MET A 1 -6.66 -9.93 -14.48
CA MET A 1 -6.93 -11.37 -14.35
C MET A 1 -6.25 -11.84 -13.09
N GLY A 2 -6.98 -11.90 -11.98
CA GLY A 2 -6.44 -12.40 -10.73
C GLY A 2 -6.08 -13.87 -10.91
N ASN A 3 -4.81 -14.21 -10.73
CA ASN A 3 -4.39 -15.59 -10.52
C ASN A 3 -5.00 -15.98 -9.17
N PHE A 4 -6.26 -16.40 -9.22
CA PHE A 4 -6.96 -17.00 -8.10
C PHE A 4 -6.03 -18.06 -7.51
N ASN A 5 -5.98 -18.10 -6.19
CA ASN A 5 -5.18 -18.99 -5.36
C ASN A 5 -5.53 -20.49 -5.54
N LEU A 6 -6.05 -20.90 -6.71
CA LEU A 6 -6.36 -22.26 -7.14
C LEU A 6 -5.14 -23.18 -7.00
N LEU A 7 -3.95 -22.71 -7.37
CA LEU A 7 -2.71 -23.48 -7.19
C LEU A 7 -2.39 -23.70 -5.69
N GLY A 8 -2.66 -22.70 -4.84
CA GLY A 8 -2.49 -22.83 -3.39
C GLY A 8 -3.52 -23.75 -2.76
N LEU A 9 -4.79 -23.66 -3.19
CA LEU A 9 -5.87 -24.55 -2.77
C LEU A 9 -5.58 -25.99 -3.18
N ILE A 10 -5.19 -26.24 -4.44
CA ILE A 10 -4.83 -27.57 -4.94
C ILE A 10 -3.64 -28.12 -4.14
N SER A 11 -2.62 -27.30 -3.87
CA SER A 11 -1.47 -27.71 -3.05
C SER A 11 -1.87 -28.08 -1.62
N LYS A 12 -2.69 -27.26 -0.93
CA LYS A 12 -3.17 -27.55 0.43
C LYS A 12 -4.05 -28.81 0.47
N ILE A 13 -4.93 -28.99 -0.51
CA ILE A 13 -5.77 -30.20 -0.65
C ILE A 13 -4.90 -31.45 -0.87
N CYS A 14 -3.87 -31.36 -1.73
CA CYS A 14 -2.95 -32.48 -2.01
C CYS A 14 -2.07 -32.87 -0.81
N GLN A 15 -1.84 -31.96 0.15
CA GLN A 15 -1.09 -32.25 1.38
C GLN A 15 -1.92 -33.03 2.41
N VAL A 16 -3.25 -33.07 2.26
CA VAL A 16 -4.12 -33.89 3.11
C VAL A 16 -4.03 -35.34 2.66
N LYS A 17 -3.71 -36.25 3.60
CA LYS A 17 -3.51 -37.67 3.29
C LYS A 17 -4.78 -38.29 2.67
N PRO A 18 -4.66 -39.22 1.70
CA PRO A 18 -5.80 -39.81 0.99
C PRO A 18 -6.82 -40.56 1.87
N ASN A 19 -6.47 -40.89 3.11
CA ASN A 19 -7.37 -41.55 4.07
C ASN A 19 -8.12 -40.57 5.00
N HIS A 20 -7.88 -39.27 4.87
CA HIS A 20 -8.63 -38.26 5.59
C HIS A 20 -9.78 -37.80 4.70
N LEU A 21 -10.99 -38.30 4.96
CA LEU A 21 -12.20 -37.80 4.32
C LEU A 21 -12.30 -36.29 4.56
N MET A 22 -12.01 -35.50 3.53
CA MET A 22 -12.14 -34.06 3.57
C MET A 22 -13.64 -33.74 3.60
N ASN A 23 -14.17 -33.42 4.78
CA ASN A 23 -15.59 -33.11 4.96
C ASN A 23 -15.87 -31.64 4.59
N LEU A 24 -17.15 -31.27 4.52
CA LEU A 24 -17.60 -29.91 4.21
C LEU A 24 -17.01 -28.88 5.18
N ASP A 25 -16.89 -29.21 6.47
CA ASP A 25 -16.33 -28.32 7.49
C ASP A 25 -14.85 -27.99 7.24
N HIS A 26 -14.06 -28.99 6.86
CA HIS A 26 -12.65 -28.82 6.53
C HIS A 26 -12.44 -28.00 5.25
N LEU A 27 -13.30 -28.20 4.23
CA LEU A 27 -13.28 -27.35 3.02
C LEU A 27 -13.63 -25.90 3.34
N LEU A 28 -14.59 -25.65 4.23
CA LEU A 28 -14.99 -24.30 4.63
C LEU A 28 -13.84 -23.55 5.33
N ILE A 29 -13.08 -24.24 6.20
CA ILE A 29 -11.90 -23.67 6.87
C ILE A 29 -10.85 -23.23 5.84
N LEU A 30 -10.52 -24.10 4.87
CA LEU A 30 -9.52 -23.79 3.85
C LEU A 30 -9.92 -22.62 2.95
N LEU A 31 -11.21 -22.51 2.59
CA LEU A 31 -11.73 -21.38 1.83
C LEU A 31 -11.62 -20.08 2.62
N ASN A 32 -12.02 -20.09 3.90
CA ASN A 32 -11.94 -18.92 4.76
C ASN A 32 -10.49 -18.44 4.97
N GLU A 33 -9.53 -19.36 5.14
CA GLU A 33 -8.10 -19.00 5.20
C GLU A 33 -7.63 -18.29 3.92
N ILE A 34 -8.04 -18.78 2.75
CA ILE A 34 -7.67 -18.18 1.46
C ILE A 34 -8.28 -16.80 1.30
N ASP A 35 -9.54 -16.62 1.69
CA ASP A 35 -10.20 -15.32 1.62
C ASP A 35 -9.50 -14.29 2.53
N ILE A 36 -9.07 -14.70 3.73
CA ILE A 36 -8.28 -13.86 4.63
C ILE A 36 -6.92 -13.51 4.00
N ASP A 37 -6.22 -14.49 3.41
CA ASP A 37 -4.93 -14.26 2.75
C ASP A 37 -5.06 -13.29 1.56
N ASN A 38 -6.11 -13.45 0.74
CA ASN A 38 -6.40 -12.57 -0.37
C ASN A 38 -6.71 -11.15 0.12
N ALA A 39 -7.59 -11.01 1.11
CA ALA A 39 -7.92 -9.71 1.70
C ALA A 39 -6.68 -9.01 2.27
N ASN A 40 -5.77 -9.77 2.89
CA ASN A 40 -4.50 -9.24 3.38
C ASN A 40 -3.59 -8.76 2.23
N GLN A 41 -3.51 -9.49 1.12
CA GLN A 41 -2.74 -9.06 -0.05
C GLN A 41 -3.34 -7.79 -0.69
N GLU A 42 -4.65 -7.73 -0.85
CA GLU A 42 -5.34 -6.55 -1.39
C GLU A 42 -5.15 -5.32 -0.51
N ALA A 43 -5.21 -5.50 0.82
CA ALA A 43 -4.95 -4.43 1.77
C ALA A 43 -3.50 -3.91 1.67
N LYS A 44 -2.51 -4.79 1.50
CA LYS A 44 -1.10 -4.41 1.28
C LYS A 44 -0.91 -3.63 -0.02
N GLN A 45 -1.48 -4.10 -1.13
CA GLN A 45 -1.42 -3.40 -2.41
C GLN A 45 -2.10 -2.02 -2.34
N SER A 46 -3.23 -1.94 -1.65
CA SER A 46 -3.92 -0.67 -1.44
C SER A 46 -3.08 0.30 -0.62
N LEU A 47 -2.45 -0.18 0.46
CA LEU A 47 -1.55 0.60 1.29
C LEU A 47 -0.38 1.15 0.48
N GLU A 48 0.28 0.32 -0.32
CA GLU A 48 1.37 0.72 -1.21
C GLU A 48 0.94 1.83 -2.17
N ASN A 49 -0.23 1.67 -2.81
CA ASN A 49 -0.76 2.66 -3.73
C ASN A 49 -1.04 4.01 -3.06
N TYR A 50 -1.63 4.01 -1.87
CA TYR A 50 -1.88 5.24 -1.12
C TYR A 50 -0.59 5.89 -0.62
N LEU A 51 0.37 5.09 -0.13
CA LEU A 51 1.66 5.59 0.33
C LEU A 51 2.46 6.21 -0.82
N LYS A 52 2.46 5.58 -1.98
CA LYS A 52 3.10 6.12 -3.19
C LYS A 52 2.48 7.46 -3.60
N ARG A 53 1.15 7.52 -3.69
CA ARG A 53 0.43 8.77 -4.02
C ARG A 53 0.68 9.86 -2.99
N LEU A 54 0.76 9.51 -1.71
CA LEU A 54 1.09 10.44 -0.64
C LEU A 54 2.46 11.07 -0.87
N VAL A 55 3.49 10.26 -1.10
CA VAL A 55 4.85 10.73 -1.38
C VAL A 55 4.86 11.60 -2.63
N GLU A 56 4.31 11.12 -3.76
CA GLU A 56 4.28 11.88 -5.01
C GLU A 56 3.66 13.26 -4.84
N ASN A 57 2.47 13.37 -4.22
CA ASN A 57 1.80 14.66 -4.08
C ASN A 57 2.52 15.61 -3.11
N ILE A 58 3.20 15.09 -2.08
CA ILE A 58 4.10 15.90 -1.23
C ILE A 58 5.23 16.49 -2.08
N PHE A 59 5.90 15.67 -2.91
CA PHE A 59 6.98 16.17 -3.76
C PHE A 59 6.50 17.18 -4.81
N LYS A 60 5.29 16.98 -5.37
CA LYS A 60 4.67 17.96 -6.28
C LYS A 60 4.44 19.31 -5.59
N LEU A 61 3.96 19.28 -4.34
CA LEU A 61 3.77 20.48 -3.53
C LEU A 61 5.11 21.15 -3.14
N GLN A 62 6.18 20.38 -2.91
CA GLN A 62 7.49 20.95 -2.54
C GLN A 62 8.24 21.55 -3.72
N TYR A 63 8.25 20.87 -4.86
CA TYR A 63 9.26 21.10 -5.89
C TYR A 63 8.69 21.41 -7.28
N TRP A 64 7.41 21.14 -7.55
CA TRP A 64 6.83 21.38 -8.87
C TRP A 64 6.31 22.82 -9.05
N GLU A 65 7.19 23.79 -8.91
CA GLU A 65 6.86 25.22 -8.89
C GLU A 65 6.08 25.69 -10.14
N LEU A 66 6.36 25.10 -11.31
CA LEU A 66 5.66 25.44 -12.56
C LEU A 66 4.15 25.13 -12.52
N GLU A 67 3.75 24.04 -11.88
CA GLU A 67 2.35 23.55 -11.85
C GLU A 67 1.64 23.82 -10.52
N LYS A 68 2.42 24.11 -9.46
CA LYS A 68 1.94 24.33 -8.10
C LYS A 68 0.86 25.40 -8.02
N GLY A 69 1.03 26.54 -8.69
CA GLY A 69 0.04 27.63 -8.63
C GLY A 69 -1.39 27.22 -9.04
N ARG A 70 -1.53 26.30 -10.01
CA ARG A 70 -2.83 25.82 -10.50
C ARG A 70 -3.36 24.64 -9.70
N ASN A 71 -2.45 23.76 -9.25
CA ASN A 71 -2.80 22.45 -8.72
C ASN A 71 -2.68 22.35 -7.19
N TYR A 72 -2.22 23.39 -6.50
CA TYR A 72 -1.94 23.39 -5.06
C TYR A 72 -3.07 22.76 -4.22
N LYS A 73 -4.29 23.28 -4.34
CA LYS A 73 -5.46 22.79 -3.57
C LYS A 73 -5.80 21.33 -3.91
N TYR A 74 -5.64 20.96 -5.17
CA TYR A 74 -5.89 19.59 -5.62
C TYR A 74 -4.89 18.63 -4.98
N TRP A 75 -3.58 18.92 -5.05
CA TRP A 75 -2.56 18.07 -4.44
C TRP A 75 -2.66 18.03 -2.91
N GLN A 76 -3.02 19.13 -2.24
CA GLN A 76 -3.31 19.09 -0.79
C GLN A 76 -4.48 18.16 -0.46
N THR A 77 -5.53 18.16 -1.29
CA THR A 77 -6.66 17.24 -1.15
C THR A 77 -6.19 15.80 -1.34
N MET A 78 -5.34 15.53 -2.32
CA MET A 78 -4.77 14.21 -2.58
C MET A 78 -3.91 13.69 -1.41
N VAL A 79 -3.10 14.55 -0.81
CA VAL A 79 -2.30 14.24 0.39
C VAL A 79 -3.24 13.87 1.56
N SER A 80 -4.25 14.71 1.82
CA SER A 80 -5.20 14.50 2.91
C SER A 80 -6.00 13.21 2.75
N ASN A 81 -6.46 12.92 1.54
CA ASN A 81 -7.18 11.70 1.22
C ASN A 81 -6.30 10.45 1.40
N SER A 82 -5.06 10.50 0.89
CA SER A 82 -4.12 9.37 1.02
C SER A 82 -3.83 9.04 2.49
N ARG A 83 -3.64 10.06 3.34
CA ARG A 83 -3.50 9.86 4.80
C ARG A 83 -4.74 9.23 5.43
N SER A 84 -5.92 9.75 5.09
CA SER A 84 -7.18 9.22 5.60
C SER A 84 -7.36 7.74 5.23
N ASP A 85 -7.05 7.38 3.99
CA ASP A 85 -7.20 6.00 3.51
C ASP A 85 -6.15 5.05 4.12
N ILE A 86 -4.91 5.50 4.29
CA ILE A 86 -3.88 4.76 5.05
C ILE A 86 -4.34 4.53 6.49
N GLN A 87 -4.84 5.56 7.18
CA GLN A 87 -5.32 5.45 8.55
C GLN A 87 -6.51 4.48 8.67
N LYS A 88 -7.44 4.50 7.72
CA LYS A 88 -8.57 3.55 7.69
C LYS A 88 -8.07 2.12 7.52
N LEU A 89 -7.14 1.87 6.58
CA LEU A 89 -6.56 0.55 6.38
C LEU A 89 -5.87 0.02 7.64
N ILE A 90 -5.06 0.85 8.30
CA ILE A 90 -4.34 0.47 9.53
C ILE A 90 -5.33 0.20 10.69
N LYS A 91 -6.43 0.95 10.78
CA LYS A 91 -7.49 0.68 11.78
C LYS A 91 -8.14 -0.68 11.57
N CYS A 92 -8.38 -1.07 10.31
CA CYS A 92 -8.95 -2.38 9.98
C CYS A 92 -7.92 -3.52 10.16
N SER A 93 -6.64 -3.27 9.88
CA SER A 93 -5.58 -4.26 9.98
C SER A 93 -4.30 -3.62 10.55
N PRO A 94 -4.11 -3.66 11.89
CA PRO A 94 -2.96 -3.04 12.56
C PRO A 94 -1.59 -3.60 12.11
N SER A 95 -1.56 -4.83 11.59
CA SER A 95 -0.34 -5.46 11.05
C SER A 95 0.21 -4.73 9.82
N LEU A 96 -0.63 -3.98 9.10
CA LEU A 96 -0.21 -3.15 7.97
C LEU A 96 0.74 -2.03 8.38
N ARG A 97 0.74 -1.60 9.65
CA ARG A 97 1.68 -0.58 10.13
C ARG A 97 3.12 -1.07 9.99
N ARG A 98 3.41 -2.27 10.50
CA ARG A 98 4.73 -2.88 10.39
C ARG A 98 5.12 -3.13 8.93
N TYR A 99 4.17 -3.53 8.11
CA TYR A 99 4.41 -3.70 6.68
C TYR A 99 4.79 -2.38 6.00
N MET A 100 4.07 -1.29 6.30
CA MET A 100 4.35 0.06 5.81
C MET A 100 5.78 0.51 6.14
N GLU A 101 6.19 0.37 7.40
CA GLU A 101 7.54 0.70 7.87
C GLU A 101 8.62 -0.07 7.09
N GLN A 102 8.37 -1.35 6.80
CA GLN A 102 9.31 -2.20 6.05
C GLN A 102 9.47 -1.78 4.59
N ILE A 103 8.38 -1.43 3.91
CA ILE A 103 8.43 -1.10 2.48
C ILE A 103 8.79 0.36 2.20
N TYR A 104 8.63 1.25 3.18
CA TYR A 104 8.72 2.69 2.98
C TYR A 104 10.02 3.16 2.33
N PRO A 105 11.23 2.74 2.76
CA PRO A 105 12.48 3.25 2.19
C PRO A 105 12.58 3.00 0.68
N LYS A 106 12.16 1.81 0.23
CA LYS A 106 12.19 1.44 -1.19
C LYS A 106 11.11 2.19 -1.98
N LEU A 107 9.88 2.19 -1.48
CA LEU A 107 8.76 2.86 -2.12
C LEU A 107 9.00 4.37 -2.25
N TYR A 108 9.55 5.00 -1.22
CA TYR A 108 9.93 6.41 -1.23
C TYR A 108 10.93 6.70 -2.34
N GLN A 109 12.02 5.92 -2.42
CA GLN A 109 13.03 6.12 -3.45
C GLN A 109 12.47 5.93 -4.86
N ASP A 110 11.59 4.94 -5.05
CA ASP A 110 10.95 4.68 -6.33
C ASP A 110 10.01 5.83 -6.74
N ALA A 111 9.26 6.41 -5.79
CA ALA A 111 8.44 7.58 -6.03
C ALA A 111 9.27 8.82 -6.37
N VAL A 112 10.38 9.06 -5.65
CA VAL A 112 11.33 10.16 -5.96
C VAL A 112 11.91 10.01 -7.36
N ASN A 113 12.34 8.79 -7.73
CA ASN A 113 12.87 8.52 -9.07
C ASN A 113 11.83 8.82 -10.15
N LEU A 114 10.55 8.49 -9.90
CA LEU A 114 9.47 8.79 -10.83
C LEU A 114 9.23 10.30 -10.98
N CYS A 115 9.15 11.02 -9.86
CA CYS A 115 8.93 12.47 -9.88
C CYS A 115 10.08 13.23 -10.56
N GLN A 116 11.32 12.71 -10.53
CA GLN A 116 12.46 13.32 -11.21
C GLN A 116 12.30 13.39 -12.74
N TYR A 117 11.42 12.58 -13.34
CA TYR A 117 11.09 12.72 -14.77
C TYR A 117 10.20 13.94 -15.06
N GLU A 118 9.51 14.47 -14.05
CA GLU A 118 8.54 15.57 -14.19
C GLU A 118 9.14 16.93 -13.73
N PHE A 119 9.92 16.94 -12.65
CA PHE A 119 10.51 18.16 -12.08
C PHE A 119 11.79 17.87 -11.30
N TYR A 120 12.61 18.90 -11.11
CA TYR A 120 13.87 18.78 -10.38
C TYR A 120 13.62 18.56 -8.87
N ILE A 121 14.23 17.51 -8.33
CA ILE A 121 14.25 17.23 -6.89
C ILE A 121 15.73 17.25 -6.45
N PRO A 122 16.09 17.97 -5.36
CA PRO A 122 17.45 17.96 -4.85
C PRO A 122 17.93 16.55 -4.47
N ARG A 123 19.24 16.31 -4.57
CA ARG A 123 19.84 15.04 -4.11
C ARG A 123 19.83 14.95 -2.58
N ASN A 124 19.81 13.71 -2.07
CA ASN A 124 19.85 13.39 -0.63
C ASN A 124 18.67 13.93 0.17
N ILE A 125 17.51 14.12 -0.46
CA ILE A 125 16.26 14.39 0.26
C ILE A 125 15.80 13.09 0.91
N SER A 126 15.55 13.16 2.20
CA SER A 126 14.94 12.10 2.99
C SER A 126 13.86 12.73 3.85
N ILE A 127 12.69 12.13 3.85
CA ILE A 127 11.58 12.50 4.72
C ILE A 127 11.20 11.21 5.43
N GLU A 128 11.03 11.27 6.75
CA GLU A 128 10.66 10.09 7.52
C GLU A 128 9.19 9.71 7.32
N LEU A 129 8.88 8.43 7.51
CA LEU A 129 7.51 7.91 7.34
C LEU A 129 6.53 8.65 8.24
N GLU A 130 6.91 8.88 9.49
CA GLU A 130 6.11 9.57 10.49
C GLU A 130 5.79 10.98 10.02
N GLN A 131 6.77 11.69 9.46
CA GLN A 131 6.63 13.06 9.01
C GLN A 131 5.64 13.17 7.83
N ILE A 132 5.69 12.26 6.85
CA ILE A 132 4.72 12.31 5.73
C ILE A 132 3.29 11.99 6.17
N LEU A 133 3.09 11.34 7.32
CA LEU A 133 1.79 11.00 7.88
C LEU A 133 1.20 12.12 8.76
N GLU A 134 1.98 13.13 9.15
CA GLU A 134 1.50 14.27 9.92
C GLU A 134 0.46 15.09 9.15
N ASN A 135 -0.69 15.36 9.77
CA ASN A 135 -1.84 16.01 9.11
C ASN A 135 -1.51 17.40 8.53
N ASN A 136 -0.57 18.12 9.15
CA ASN A 136 -0.18 19.48 8.79
C ASN A 136 1.06 19.54 7.88
N TYR A 137 1.72 18.42 7.59
CA TYR A 137 2.84 18.39 6.67
C TYR A 137 2.31 18.34 5.23
N PHE A 138 2.74 19.21 4.33
CA PHE A 138 2.33 19.17 2.91
C PHE A 138 3.53 19.25 1.97
N GLY A 139 4.73 19.19 2.54
CA GLY A 139 5.94 19.59 1.85
C GLY A 139 6.50 20.90 2.35
#